data_AF-A0A919S9Y5-F1
#
_entry.id   AF-A0A919S9Y5-F1
#
_cell.length_a   1.000
_cell.length_b   1.000
_cell.length_c   1.000
_cell.angle_alpha   90.00
_cell.angle_beta   90.00
_cell.angle_gamma   90.00
#
_symmetry.space_group_name_H-M   'P 1'
#
loop_
_entity.id
_entity.type
_entity.pdbx_description
1 polymer ?
#
loop_
_entity_poly.entity_id
_entity_poly.type
_entity_poly.pdbx_seq_one_letter_code
_entity_poly.pdbx_strand_id
1 'polypeptide(L)'
;MEGFLCFAVVAVFIAVPVWQFIETRHAVATTTVESAHEPAQVAQLVQGAFAGPRAVLWTARAGPGVINMRRRGVRGGITMSIEIEARPGGGSTVDMWASRTITYFGVLVNFAGVVNRRKKAIGRELTSAAG
;
A
#
# COMPACT_ATOMS: atom_id res chain seq x y z
N MET A 1 -3.25 -31.05 -28.19
CA MET A 1 -3.53 -29.61 -27.94
C MET A 1 -4.63 -29.42 -26.89
N GLU A 2 -5.70 -30.23 -26.87
CA GLU A 2 -6.78 -30.11 -25.86
C GLU A 2 -6.32 -30.30 -24.41
N GLY A 3 -5.46 -31.29 -24.12
CA GLY A 3 -4.94 -31.49 -22.76
C GLY A 3 -4.12 -30.31 -22.22
N PHE A 4 -3.37 -29.63 -23.09
CA PHE A 4 -2.61 -28.43 -22.74
C PHE A 4 -3.53 -27.24 -22.46
N LEU A 5 -4.59 -27.05 -23.27
CA LEU A 5 -5.60 -26.02 -23.06
C LEU A 5 -6.36 -26.22 -21.74
N CYS A 6 -6.82 -27.43 -21.45
CA CYS A 6 -7.45 -27.75 -20.17
C CYS A 6 -6.52 -27.48 -18.98
N PHE A 7 -5.25 -27.90 -19.08
CA PHE A 7 -4.26 -27.62 -18.04
C PHE A 7 -4.03 -26.12 -17.85
N ALA A 8 -3.87 -25.35 -18.94
CA ALA A 8 -3.66 -23.91 -18.89
C ALA A 8 -4.83 -23.18 -18.23
N VAL A 9 -6.07 -23.58 -18.53
CA VAL A 9 -7.28 -23.01 -17.91
C VAL A 9 -7.27 -23.26 -16.41
N VAL A 10 -7.07 -24.51 -15.98
CA VAL A 10 -7.02 -24.87 -14.55
C VAL A 10 -5.87 -24.14 -13.83
N ALA A 11 -4.69 -24.06 -14.46
CA ALA A 11 -3.55 -23.35 -13.90
C ALA A 11 -3.84 -21.86 -13.68
N VAL A 12 -4.55 -21.19 -14.60
CA VAL A 12 -4.97 -19.80 -14.44
C VAL A 12 -5.95 -19.64 -13.28
N PHE A 13 -6.94 -20.55 -13.15
CA PHE A 13 -7.90 -20.52 -12.05
C PHE A 13 -7.26 -20.72 -10.67
N ILE A 14 -6.10 -21.36 -10.58
CA ILE A 14 -5.35 -21.53 -9.33
C ILE A 14 -4.35 -20.37 -9.11
N ALA A 15 -3.63 -19.97 -10.15
CA ALA A 15 -2.59 -18.94 -10.06
C ALA A 15 -3.17 -17.57 -9.67
N VAL A 16 -4.34 -17.20 -10.20
CA VAL A 16 -4.97 -15.91 -9.92
C VAL A 16 -5.35 -15.75 -8.42
N PRO A 17 -6.02 -16.70 -7.76
CA PRO A 17 -6.28 -16.65 -6.32
C PRO A 17 -5.02 -16.65 -5.46
N VAL A 18 -4.01 -17.47 -5.80
CA VAL A 18 -2.75 -17.52 -5.04
C VAL A 18 -2.04 -16.18 -5.11
N TRP A 19 -1.91 -15.60 -6.30
CA TRP A 19 -1.32 -14.28 -6.48
C TRP A 19 -2.12 -13.19 -5.74
N GLN A 20 -3.46 -13.23 -5.78
CA GLN A 20 -4.33 -12.33 -5.00
C GLN A 20 -4.06 -12.39 -3.51
N PHE A 21 -3.90 -13.61 -2.98
CA PHE A 21 -3.61 -13.81 -1.57
C PHE A 21 -2.25 -13.22 -1.20
N ILE A 22 -1.23 -13.44 -2.04
CA ILE A 22 0.13 -12.90 -1.85
C ILE A 22 0.11 -11.36 -1.86
N GLU A 23 -0.50 -10.73 -2.86
CA GLU A 23 -0.59 -9.26 -2.96
C GLU A 23 -1.30 -8.64 -1.76
N THR A 24 -2.38 -9.28 -1.30
CA THR A 24 -3.14 -8.82 -0.13
C THR A 24 -2.30 -8.95 1.15
N ARG A 25 -1.54 -10.04 1.29
CA ARG A 25 -0.63 -10.25 2.43
C ARG A 25 0.45 -9.18 2.46
N HIS A 26 1.06 -8.83 1.32
CA HIS A 26 2.03 -7.73 1.24
C HIS A 26 1.40 -6.36 1.53
N ALA A 27 0.17 -6.12 1.08
CA ALA A 27 -0.52 -4.87 1.35
C ALA A 27 -0.82 -4.68 2.84
N VAL A 28 -1.25 -5.75 3.53
CA VAL A 28 -1.55 -5.74 4.97
C VAL A 28 -0.26 -5.75 5.82
N ALA A 29 0.80 -6.42 5.36
CA ALA A 29 2.07 -6.46 6.07
C ALA A 29 2.63 -5.05 6.27
N THR A 30 3.15 -4.77 7.46
CA THR A 30 3.84 -3.51 7.73
C THR A 30 5.10 -3.43 6.88
N THR A 31 5.27 -2.32 6.18
CA THR A 31 6.50 -1.99 5.46
C THR A 31 7.14 -0.83 6.19
N THR A 32 8.29 -1.11 6.82
CA THR A 32 9.10 -0.15 7.53
C THR A 32 10.11 0.47 6.58
N VAL A 33 10.16 1.79 6.53
CA VAL A 33 11.15 2.55 5.75
C VAL A 33 11.87 3.49 6.69
N GLU A 34 13.19 3.44 6.60
CA GLU A 34 14.07 4.33 7.35
C GLU A 34 14.36 5.59 6.53
N SER A 35 14.31 6.75 7.18
CA SER A 35 14.53 8.05 6.55
C SER A 35 15.49 8.91 7.39
N ALA A 36 16.38 9.64 6.73
CA ALA A 36 17.25 10.63 7.38
C ALA A 36 16.51 11.93 7.76
N HIS A 37 15.29 12.13 7.25
CA HIS A 37 14.51 13.35 7.47
C HIS A 37 13.78 13.34 8.83
N GLU A 38 13.57 14.54 9.36
CA GLU A 38 12.75 14.77 10.55
C GLU A 38 11.27 14.37 10.31
N PRO A 39 10.54 13.93 11.35
CA PRO A 39 9.17 13.41 11.20
C PRO A 39 8.21 14.36 10.48
N ALA A 40 8.35 15.66 10.71
CA ALA A 40 7.53 16.67 10.05
C ALA A 40 7.78 16.75 8.53
N GLN A 41 9.03 16.64 8.09
CA GLN A 41 9.38 16.64 6.67
C GLN A 41 8.89 15.35 6.01
N VAL A 42 9.06 14.21 6.69
CA VAL A 42 8.54 12.92 6.23
C VAL A 42 7.02 12.97 6.07
N ALA A 43 6.29 13.56 7.03
CA ALA A 43 4.85 13.71 6.93
C ALA A 43 4.44 14.51 5.69
N GLN A 44 5.17 15.59 5.36
CA GLN A 44 4.92 16.38 4.15
C GLN A 44 5.21 15.59 2.87
N LEU A 45 6.31 14.85 2.81
CA LEU A 45 6.65 13.99 1.66
C LEU A 45 5.58 12.92 1.44
N VAL A 46 5.19 12.24 2.51
CA VAL A 46 4.14 11.22 2.48
C VAL A 46 2.81 11.83 2.02
N GLN A 47 2.42 13.00 2.53
CA GLN A 47 1.22 13.70 2.07
C GLN A 47 1.31 14.10 0.59
N GLY A 48 2.50 14.54 0.13
CA GLY A 48 2.80 14.82 -1.28
C GLY A 48 2.61 13.60 -2.18
N ALA A 49 3.00 12.41 -1.72
CA ALA A 49 2.74 11.15 -2.41
C ALA A 49 1.24 10.84 -2.59
N PHE A 50 0.36 11.46 -1.80
CA PHE A 50 -1.09 11.39 -1.99
C PHE A 50 -1.68 12.64 -2.65
N ALA A 51 -0.87 13.63 -3.02
CA ALA A 51 -1.30 14.86 -3.69
C ALA A 51 -1.33 14.70 -5.23
N GLY A 52 -1.85 15.72 -5.93
CA GLY A 52 -1.89 15.79 -7.39
C GLY A 52 -3.05 15.01 -8.05
N PRO A 53 -2.98 14.72 -9.36
CA PRO A 53 -4.10 14.13 -10.12
C PRO A 53 -4.57 12.77 -9.58
N ARG A 54 -3.68 12.04 -8.88
CA ARG A 54 -3.97 10.73 -8.28
C ARG A 54 -4.56 10.84 -6.87
N ALA A 55 -4.59 12.04 -6.27
CA ALA A 55 -5.20 12.34 -4.98
C ALA A 55 -6.70 12.10 -4.99
N VAL A 56 -7.37 12.35 -6.12
CA VAL A 56 -8.82 12.18 -6.30
C VAL A 56 -9.29 10.78 -5.91
N LEU A 57 -8.39 9.81 -6.03
CA LEU A 57 -8.68 8.41 -5.78
C LEU A 57 -8.50 8.03 -4.30
N TRP A 58 -8.05 8.95 -3.45
CA TRP A 58 -7.83 8.74 -2.02
C TRP A 58 -8.56 9.81 -1.21
N THR A 59 -8.93 9.45 0.00
CA THR A 59 -9.62 10.31 0.96
C THR A 59 -9.03 10.10 2.32
N ALA A 60 -8.70 11.19 2.99
CA ALA A 60 -8.32 11.15 4.40
C ALA A 60 -9.46 10.52 5.21
N ARG A 61 -9.10 9.69 6.19
CA ARG A 61 -10.04 9.05 7.12
C ARG A 61 -9.42 9.06 8.51
N ALA A 62 -10.22 9.05 9.57
CA ALA A 62 -9.68 8.72 10.89
C ALA A 62 -9.17 7.26 10.92
N GLY A 63 -8.08 7.02 11.65
CA GLY A 63 -7.45 5.70 11.77
C GLY A 63 -6.27 5.71 12.74
N PRO A 64 -5.58 4.57 12.93
CA PRO A 64 -4.54 4.40 13.94
C PRO A 64 -3.20 5.08 13.59
N GLY A 65 -2.91 5.30 12.30
CA GLY A 65 -1.67 5.97 11.90
C GLY A 65 -1.76 7.50 12.01
N VAL A 66 -0.62 8.18 11.91
CA VAL A 66 -0.55 9.65 11.77
C VAL A 66 -1.21 10.10 10.46
N ILE A 67 -1.04 9.33 9.38
CA ILE A 67 -1.69 9.57 8.09
C ILE A 67 -2.51 8.33 7.72
N ASN A 68 -3.79 8.54 7.45
CA ASN A 68 -4.70 7.46 7.07
C ASN A 68 -5.44 7.82 5.79
N MET A 69 -5.20 7.05 4.74
CA MET A 69 -5.74 7.29 3.41
C MET A 69 -6.56 6.10 2.95
N ARG A 70 -7.86 6.32 2.76
CA ARG A 70 -8.78 5.34 2.20
C ARG A 70 -8.97 5.58 0.72
N ARG A 71 -9.04 4.50 -0.06
CA ARG A 71 -9.39 4.59 -1.47
C ARG A 71 -10.85 5.06 -1.66
N ARG A 72 -11.06 6.10 -2.47
CA ARG A 72 -12.40 6.63 -2.82
C ARG A 72 -13.14 5.67 -3.75
N GLY A 73 -14.47 5.63 -3.65
CA GLY A 73 -15.34 4.88 -4.57
C GLY A 73 -15.69 3.44 -4.15
N VAL A 74 -15.20 2.95 -3.01
CA VAL A 74 -15.52 1.60 -2.51
C VAL A 74 -15.99 1.63 -1.07
N ARG A 75 -17.23 1.19 -0.84
CA ARG A 75 -17.80 0.99 0.50
C ARG A 75 -17.05 -0.18 1.17
N GLY A 76 -16.43 0.06 2.33
CA GLY A 76 -15.53 -0.91 2.97
C GLY A 76 -14.11 -1.00 2.39
N GLY A 77 -13.71 -0.06 1.52
CA GLY A 77 -12.40 -0.08 0.86
C GLY A 77 -11.19 -0.01 1.83
N ILE A 78 -10.05 -0.53 1.34
CA ILE A 78 -8.77 -0.57 2.06
C ILE A 78 -8.38 0.84 2.53
N THR A 79 -8.04 0.95 3.81
CA THR A 79 -7.43 2.14 4.41
C THR A 79 -5.95 1.85 4.61
N MET A 80 -5.09 2.66 3.98
CA MET A 80 -3.66 2.64 4.23
C MET A 80 -3.37 3.54 5.42
N SER A 81 -2.70 3.00 6.42
CA SER A 81 -2.29 3.71 7.63
C SER A 81 -0.77 3.84 7.62
N ILE A 82 -0.30 5.00 8.03
CA ILE A 82 1.12 5.36 8.04
C ILE A 82 1.43 5.99 9.37
N GLU A 83 2.39 5.41 10.07
CA GLU A 83 2.95 5.91 11.31
C GLU A 83 4.36 6.43 11.04
N ILE A 84 4.70 7.51 11.72
CA ILE A 84 5.98 8.20 11.56
C ILE A 84 6.51 8.44 12.96
N GLU A 85 7.60 7.77 13.28
CA GLU A 85 8.25 7.87 14.59
C GLU A 85 9.64 8.48 14.43
N ALA A 86 10.04 9.29 15.41
CA ALA A 86 11.41 9.80 15.46
C ALA A 86 12.36 8.66 15.87
N ARG A 87 13.55 8.60 15.25
CA ARG A 87 14.55 7.59 15.60
C ARG A 87 15.53 8.09 16.67
N PRO A 88 15.91 7.24 17.64
CA PRO A 88 17.08 7.52 18.49
C PRO A 88 18.35 7.58 17.63
N GLY A 89 18.88 8.80 17.43
CA GLY A 89 20.03 9.05 16.54
C GLY A 89 19.75 10.04 15.40
N GLY A 90 18.52 10.55 15.30
CA GLY A 90 18.11 11.48 14.25
C GLY A 90 17.40 10.79 13.09
N GLY A 91 16.57 11.55 12.37
CA GLY A 91 15.73 11.03 11.30
C GLY A 91 14.44 10.36 11.80
N SER A 92 13.79 9.59 10.93
CA SER A 92 12.48 8.99 11.19
C SER A 92 12.37 7.54 10.70
N THR A 93 11.51 6.78 11.37
CA THR A 93 11.03 5.47 10.92
C THR A 93 9.59 5.62 10.46
N VAL A 94 9.29 5.08 9.27
CA VAL A 94 7.96 5.17 8.64
C VAL A 94 7.39 3.78 8.47
N ASP A 95 6.34 3.49 9.23
CA ASP A 95 5.63 2.22 9.16
C ASP A 95 4.36 2.36 8.35
N MET A 96 4.24 1.56 7.30
CA MET A 96 3.10 1.60 6.37
C MET A 96 2.39 0.25 6.33
N TRP A 97 1.12 0.23 6.71
CA TRP A 97 0.27 -0.96 6.61
C TRP A 97 -1.09 -0.62 6.03
N ALA A 98 -1.87 -1.65 5.76
CA ALA A 98 -3.22 -1.49 5.26
C ALA A 98 -4.22 -2.27 6.12
N SER A 99 -5.40 -1.70 6.29
CA SER A 99 -6.50 -2.35 7.01
C SER A 99 -6.87 -3.67 6.34
N ARG A 100 -7.06 -4.71 7.17
CA ARG A 100 -7.60 -6.00 6.71
C ARG A 100 -9.00 -5.77 6.10
N THR A 101 -9.24 -6.27 4.89
CA THR A 101 -10.50 -6.00 4.15
C THR A 101 -11.37 -7.25 4.09
N ILE A 102 -12.70 -7.04 4.12
CA ILE A 102 -13.70 -8.10 3.97
C ILE A 102 -13.89 -8.40 2.48
N THR A 103 -13.77 -9.68 2.14
CA THR A 103 -13.52 -10.28 0.83
C THR A 103 -14.65 -10.10 -0.19
N TYR A 104 -14.34 -9.61 -1.39
CA TYR A 104 -15.14 -9.86 -2.60
C TYR A 104 -14.19 -10.13 -3.78
N PHE A 105 -14.35 -11.30 -4.41
CA PHE A 105 -13.51 -11.81 -5.50
C PHE A 105 -13.40 -10.81 -6.67
N GLY A 106 -12.18 -10.62 -7.20
CA GLY A 106 -11.88 -9.86 -8.43
C GLY A 106 -11.53 -8.39 -8.25
N VAL A 107 -12.23 -7.67 -7.36
CA VAL A 107 -12.05 -6.22 -7.17
C VAL A 107 -10.80 -5.88 -6.34
N LEU A 108 -10.31 -6.81 -5.52
CA LEU A 108 -9.18 -6.59 -4.60
C LEU A 108 -7.79 -6.56 -5.25
N VAL A 109 -7.58 -7.19 -6.42
CA VAL A 109 -6.27 -7.19 -7.14
C VAL A 109 -5.78 -5.76 -7.37
N ASN A 110 -6.70 -4.92 -7.86
CA ASN A 110 -6.36 -3.54 -8.17
C ASN A 110 -6.01 -2.77 -6.87
N PHE A 111 -6.67 -3.08 -5.76
CA PHE A 111 -6.48 -2.33 -4.52
C PHE A 111 -5.23 -2.72 -3.75
N ALA A 112 -4.97 -4.01 -3.54
CA ALA A 112 -3.74 -4.47 -2.89
C ALA A 112 -2.51 -4.04 -3.70
N GLY A 113 -2.54 -4.24 -5.03
CA GLY A 113 -1.47 -3.77 -5.91
C GLY A 113 -1.30 -2.26 -5.90
N VAL A 114 -2.38 -1.47 -5.82
CA VAL A 114 -2.29 0.01 -5.69
C VAL A 114 -1.64 0.41 -4.36
N VAL A 115 -1.95 -0.26 -3.25
CA VAL A 115 -1.32 -0.03 -1.94
C VAL A 115 0.16 -0.39 -2.00
N ASN A 116 0.51 -1.57 -2.51
CA ASN A 116 1.91 -2.02 -2.64
C ASN A 116 2.72 -1.06 -3.51
N ARG A 117 2.16 -0.61 -4.64
CA ARG A 117 2.78 0.43 -5.49
C ARG A 117 2.95 1.75 -4.75
N ARG A 118 2.01 2.14 -3.90
CA ARG A 118 2.10 3.39 -3.12
C ARG A 118 3.18 3.29 -2.05
N LYS A 119 3.24 2.19 -1.29
CA LYS A 119 4.33 1.91 -0.33
C LYS A 119 5.69 1.98 -1.01
N LYS A 120 5.83 1.35 -2.18
CA LYS A 120 7.07 1.38 -2.97
C LYS A 120 7.40 2.77 -3.53
N ALA A 121 6.40 3.59 -3.84
CA ALA A 121 6.63 4.97 -4.27
C ALA A 121 7.12 5.84 -3.10
N ILE A 122 6.43 5.80 -1.96
CA ILE A 122 6.81 6.52 -0.74
C ILE A 122 8.20 6.08 -0.29
N GLY A 123 8.47 4.78 -0.25
CA GLY A 123 9.80 4.26 0.12
C GLY A 123 10.89 4.80 -0.80
N ARG A 124 10.65 4.85 -2.12
CA ARG A 124 11.61 5.43 -3.06
C ARG A 124 11.82 6.92 -2.83
N GLU A 125 10.77 7.70 -2.63
CA GLU A 125 10.87 9.14 -2.37
C GLU A 125 11.68 9.42 -1.10
N LEU A 126 11.40 8.69 -0.02
CA LEU A 126 12.10 8.82 1.26
C LEU A 126 13.58 8.40 1.19
N THR A 127 13.91 7.37 0.40
CA THR A 127 15.31 6.96 0.18
C THR A 127 16.04 7.90 -0.78
N SER A 128 15.37 8.42 -1.83
CA SER A 128 15.99 9.31 -2.81
C SER A 128 16.23 10.72 -2.30
N ALA A 129 15.47 11.17 -1.29
CA ALA A 129 15.65 12.47 -0.66
C ALA A 129 16.80 12.48 0.39
N ALA A 130 17.34 11.30 0.72
CA ALA A 130 18.44 11.13 1.67
C ALA A 130 19.84 11.14 1.02
N GLY A 131 19.95 11.41 -0.30
CA GLY A 131 21.21 11.57 -1.04
C GLY A 131 21.26 12.94 -1.73
#